data_AF-A0A3B0XU46-F1
#
_entry.id   AF-A0A3B0XU46-F1
#
_cell.length_a   1.000
_cell.length_b   1.000
_cell.length_c   1.000
_cell.angle_alpha   90.00
_cell.angle_beta   90.00
_cell.angle_gamma   90.00
#
_symmetry.space_group_name_H-M   'P 1'
#
loop_
_entity.id
_entity.type
_entity.pdbx_description
1 polymer ?
#
loop_
_entity_poly.entity_id
_entity_poly.type
_entity_poly.pdbx_seq_one_letter_code
_entity_poly.pdbx_strand_id
1 'polypeptide(L)' 'MTKIKLFVFLCMSMLLGGVNAADIKDGKLKHDSKCTSCHSAKFPKDHTAIYTRKDRKMKSLAGLTSRV' A
#
# COMPACT_ATOMS: atom_id res chain seq x y z
N MET A 1 25.98 -3.42 35.83
CA MET A 1 26.19 -2.93 34.44
C MET A 1 25.68 -3.90 33.37
N THR A 2 25.74 -5.22 33.60
CA THR A 2 25.21 -6.25 32.68
C THR A 2 23.69 -6.22 32.50
N LYS A 3 22.92 -5.95 33.55
CA LYS A 3 21.45 -5.85 33.49
C LYS A 3 20.95 -4.68 32.63
N ILE A 4 21.64 -3.54 32.67
CA ILE A 4 21.33 -2.35 31.86
C ILE A 4 21.66 -2.61 30.38
N LYS A 5 22.80 -3.24 30.10
CA LYS A 5 23.17 -3.65 28.73
C LYS A 5 22.16 -4.64 28.14
N LEU A 6 21.68 -5.61 28.94
CA LEU A 6 20.68 -6.58 28.50
C LEU A 6 19.32 -5.91 28.22
N PHE A 7 18.93 -4.94 29.04
CA PHE A 7 17.68 -4.19 28.84
C PHE A 7 17.72 -3.32 27.58
N VAL A 8 18.85 -2.64 27.32
CA VAL A 8 19.04 -1.85 26.10
C VAL A 8 19.04 -2.74 24.84
N PHE A 9 19.62 -3.93 24.92
CA PHE A 9 19.63 -4.88 23.80
C PHE A 9 18.22 -5.40 23.46
N LEU A 10 17.38 -5.63 24.48
CA LEU A 10 15.99 -6.07 24.32
C LEU A 10 15.07 -4.98 23.74
N CYS A 11 15.30 -3.71 24.08
CA CYS A 11 14.55 -2.60 23.46
C CYS A 11 14.92 -2.39 21.98
N MET A 12 16.18 -2.63 21.61
CA MET A 12 16.64 -2.46 20.22
C MET A 12 16.06 -3.52 19.27
N SER A 13 15.79 -4.74 19.75
CA SER A 13 15.20 -5.80 18.93
C SER A 13 13.71 -5.58 18.61
N MET A 14 13.00 -4.77 19.40
CA MET A 14 11.61 -4.37 19.09
C MET A 14 11.49 -3.34 17.96
N LEU A 15 12.56 -2.62 17.65
CA LEU A 15 12.60 -1.64 16.55
C LEU A 15 12.84 -2.29 15.17
N LEU A 16 13.15 -3.59 15.14
CA LEU A 16 13.26 -4.39 13.90
C LEU A 16 11.91 -5.00 13.47
N GLY A 17 10.80 -4.55 14.07
CA GLY A 17 9.45 -4.90 13.65
C GLY A 17 9.29 -4.67 12.14
N GLY A 18 9.23 -5.78 11.40
CA GLY A 18 9.40 -5.80 9.96
C GLY A 18 8.41 -4.89 9.23
N VAL A 19 8.92 -4.11 8.28
CA VAL A 19 8.15 -3.69 7.12
C VAL A 19 7.68 -4.97 6.43
N ASN A 20 6.44 -5.39 6.68
CA ASN A 20 5.83 -6.46 5.90
C ASN A 20 5.84 -6.01 4.45
N ALA A 21 6.58 -6.75 3.61
CA ALA A 21 6.52 -6.54 2.17
C ALA A 21 5.06 -6.67 1.73
N ALA A 22 4.60 -5.75 0.87
CA ALA A 22 3.24 -5.83 0.35
C ALA A 22 3.06 -7.15 -0.42
N ASP A 23 1.93 -7.83 -0.21
CA ASP A 23 1.55 -8.96 -1.06
C ASP A 23 1.09 -8.44 -2.43
N ILE A 24 2.04 -8.43 -3.37
CA ILE A 24 1.79 -7.94 -4.73
C ILE A 24 0.79 -8.82 -5.48
N LYS A 25 0.72 -10.12 -5.16
CA LYS A 25 -0.20 -11.04 -5.84
C LYS A 25 -1.64 -10.77 -5.42
N ASP A 26 -1.89 -10.71 -4.11
CA ASP A 26 -3.20 -10.34 -3.57
C ASP A 26 -3.60 -8.91 -4.02
N GLY A 27 -2.65 -7.98 -3.98
CA GLY A 27 -2.86 -6.61 -4.45
C GLY A 27 -3.30 -6.53 -5.92
N LYS A 28 -2.69 -7.33 -6.81
CA LYS A 28 -3.09 -7.40 -8.22
C LYS A 28 -4.50 -7.95 -8.39
N LEU A 29 -4.86 -9.02 -7.67
CA LEU A 29 -6.21 -9.60 -7.76
C LEU A 29 -7.29 -8.60 -7.31
N LYS A 30 -7.03 -7.88 -6.22
CA LYS A 30 -7.94 -6.82 -5.74
C LYS A 30 -8.03 -5.66 -6.72
N HIS A 31 -6.90 -5.21 -7.26
CA HIS A 31 -6.87 -4.15 -8.28
C HIS A 31 -7.69 -4.55 -9.52
N ASP A 32 -7.49 -5.76 -10.03
CA ASP A 32 -8.17 -6.22 -11.24
C ASP A 32 -9.67 -6.45 -11.01
N SER A 33 -10.07 -6.97 -9.84
CA SER A 33 -11.49 -7.21 -9.54
C SER A 33 -12.28 -5.95 -9.19
N LYS A 34 -11.67 -4.97 -8.53
CA LYS A 34 -12.37 -3.79 -8.00
C LYS A 34 -12.20 -2.53 -8.84
N CYS A 35 -11.06 -2.36 -9.50
CA CYS A 35 -10.69 -1.09 -10.14
C CYS A 35 -10.83 -1.16 -11.66
N THR A 36 -10.32 -2.20 -12.30
CA THR A 36 -10.16 -2.21 -13.77
C THR A 36 -11.48 -2.31 -14.52
N SER A 37 -12.52 -2.94 -13.96
CA SER A 37 -13.84 -3.07 -14.60
C SER A 37 -14.44 -1.70 -14.97
N CYS A 38 -14.46 -0.77 -14.01
CA CYS A 38 -14.94 0.60 -14.23
C CYS A 38 -13.93 1.44 -15.03
N HIS A 39 -12.63 1.26 -14.79
CA HIS A 39 -11.60 2.07 -15.46
C HIS A 39 -11.52 1.77 -16.96
N SER A 40 -11.60 0.49 -17.35
CA SER A 40 -11.62 0.09 -18.76
C SER A 40 -12.88 0.57 -19.47
N ALA A 41 -14.04 0.52 -18.81
CA ALA A 41 -15.28 1.04 -19.39
C ALA A 41 -15.23 2.57 -19.59
N LYS A 42 -14.62 3.30 -18.65
CA LYS A 42 -14.54 4.77 -18.69
C LYS A 42 -13.40 5.29 -19.57
N PHE A 43 -12.31 4.52 -19.70
CA PHE A 43 -11.11 4.88 -20.46
C PHE A 43 -10.70 3.74 -21.41
N PRO A 44 -11.47 3.50 -22.49
CA PRO A 44 -11.30 2.32 -23.33
C PRO A 44 -9.96 2.26 -24.09
N LYS A 45 -9.27 3.39 -24.26
CA LYS A 45 -7.97 3.47 -24.94
C LYS A 45 -6.78 3.40 -23.99
N ASP A 46 -6.96 3.81 -22.73
CA ASP A 46 -5.92 3.83 -21.69
C ASP A 46 -6.58 3.76 -20.31
N HIS A 47 -6.79 2.54 -19.82
CA HIS A 47 -7.38 2.29 -18.49
C HIS A 47 -6.49 2.78 -17.33
N THR A 48 -5.22 3.15 -17.60
CA THR A 48 -4.30 3.69 -16.60
C THR A 48 -4.39 5.21 -16.47
N ALA A 49 -5.01 5.90 -17.44
CA ALA A 49 -5.16 7.35 -17.46
C ALA A 49 -5.78 7.91 -16.18
N ILE A 50 -6.63 7.14 -15.50
CA ILE A 50 -7.25 7.56 -14.24
C ILE A 50 -6.23 7.78 -13.09
N TYR A 51 -5.11 7.06 -13.11
CA TYR A 51 -4.04 7.15 -12.10
C TYR A 51 -3.03 8.25 -12.41
N THR A 52 -2.84 8.57 -13.69
CA THR A 52 -1.82 9.51 -14.18
C THR A 52 -2.36 10.89 -14.53
N ARG A 53 -3.69 11.06 -14.68
CA ARG A 53 -4.34 12.36 -14.93
C ARG A 53 -3.98 13.41 -13.88
N LYS A 54 -3.77 14.65 -14.33
CA LYS A 54 -3.39 15.80 -13.50
C LYS A 54 -4.40 16.10 -12.39
N ASP A 55 -5.69 15.87 -12.65
CA ASP A 55 -6.80 16.13 -11.75
C ASP A 55 -7.23 14.89 -10.94
N ARG A 56 -6.34 13.91 -10.74
CA ARG A 56 -6.60 12.71 -9.94
C ARG A 56 -7.06 13.07 -8.52
N LYS A 57 -8.07 12.37 -8.04
CA LYS A 57 -8.70 12.63 -6.73
C LYS A 57 -8.02 11.88 -5.59
N MET A 58 -7.47 10.70 -5.86
CA MET A 58 -6.69 9.94 -4.87
C MET A 58 -5.27 10.51 -4.80
N LYS A 59 -4.89 10.98 -3.61
CA LYS A 59 -3.59 11.60 -3.34
C LYS A 59 -2.82 10.96 -2.19
N SER A 60 -3.40 9.97 -1.50
CA SER A 60 -2.76 9.29 -0.38
C SER A 60 -3.23 7.85 -0.28
N LEU A 61 -2.39 7.00 0.33
CA LEU A 61 -2.73 5.61 0.61
C LEU A 61 -3.92 5.51 1.57
N ALA A 62 -3.91 6.28 2.66
CA ALA A 62 -5.01 6.31 3.62
C ALA A 62 -6.37 6.65 2.98
N GLY A 63 -6.38 7.61 2.03
CA GLY A 63 -7.59 7.96 1.29
C GLY A 63 -8.02 6.88 0.29
N LEU A 64 -7.10 6.08 -0.23
CA LEU A 64 -7.44 4.92 -1.05
C LEU A 64 -8.04 3.81 -0.16
N THR A 65 -7.39 3.47 0.95
CA THR A 65 -7.81 2.43 1.90
C THR A 65 -9.22 2.67 2.46
N SER A 66 -9.66 3.91 2.63
CA SER A 66 -11.04 4.18 3.11
C SER A 66 -12.14 3.90 2.09
N ARG A 67 -11.78 3.52 0.85
CA ARG A 67 -12.71 3.36 -0.28
C ARG A 67 -12.69 1.95 -0.88
N VAL A 68 -11.85 1.06 -0.38
CA VAL A 68 -11.66 -0.32 -0.88
C VAL A 68 -11.71 -1.33 0.25
#